data_AF-A0A817UP06-F1
#
_entry.id   AF-A0A817UP06-F1
#
_cell.length_a   1.000
_cell.length_b   1.000
_cell.length_c   1.000
_cell.angle_alpha   90.00
_cell.angle_beta   90.00
_cell.angle_gamma   90.00
#
_symmetry.space_group_name_H-M   'P 1'
#
loop_
_entity.id
_entity.type
_entity.pdbx_description
1 polymer ?
#
loop_
_entity_poly.entity_id
_entity_poly.type
_entity_poly.pdbx_seq_one_letter_code
_entity_poly.pdbx_strand_id
1 'polypeptide(L)'
;MHIVFRLLLIVALVAVLVHSQGSGGGSRGGGSRGGGSRGGSSYRGSTNRGGSCQGSQCRLAGIIAGSVIGGIFGLIAIILLTIFCCRRYRNRSTELHTSFVDKSSTDGRNRTYQTYEEDCFKNGDWQSRYYQYGQWHGPHRMSLIFDRAASQVTGKGYDHVGDFTIDGTFSVEKQHITLTKTYALGTGDAKENFGHTVTVELTWNSSHARFEGKWLVQTNHYRGEDKFELKFGD
;
A
#
# COMPACT_ATOMS: atom_id res chain seq x y z
N MET A 1 -1.12 1.36 5.28
CA MET A 1 -0.24 0.63 6.23
C MET A 1 -0.28 -0.91 6.11
N HIS A 2 -1.38 -1.53 5.69
CA HIS A 2 -1.48 -3.02 5.62
C HIS A 2 -0.50 -3.71 4.67
N ILE A 3 -0.09 -3.07 3.56
CA ILE A 3 0.86 -3.67 2.61
C ILE A 3 2.26 -3.77 3.21
N VAL A 4 2.71 -2.75 3.95
CA VAL A 4 4.03 -2.74 4.60
C VAL A 4 4.09 -3.82 5.69
N PHE A 5 3.01 -4.00 6.45
CA PHE A 5 2.92 -5.05 7.46
C PHE A 5 2.95 -6.46 6.86
N ARG A 6 2.26 -6.68 5.72
CA ARG A 6 2.30 -7.96 5.00
C ARG A 6 3.68 -8.24 4.40
N LEU A 7 4.38 -7.22 3.90
CA LEU A 7 5.75 -7.34 3.40
C LEU A 7 6.72 -7.69 4.52
N LEU A 8 6.63 -7.03 5.69
CA LEU A 8 7.44 -7.35 6.85
C LEU A 8 7.19 -8.77 7.36
N LEU A 9 5.93 -9.22 7.37
CA LEU A 9 5.58 -10.59 7.75
C LEU A 9 6.17 -11.64 6.80
N ILE A 10 6.15 -11.37 5.49
CA ILE A 10 6.74 -12.26 4.47
C ILE A 10 8.27 -12.29 4.62
N VAL A 11 8.92 -11.16 4.83
CA VAL A 11 10.38 -11.09 5.07
C VAL A 11 10.76 -11.86 6.34
N ALA A 12 9.98 -11.73 7.42
CA ALA A 12 10.20 -12.49 8.65
C ALA A 12 10.06 -14.01 8.44
N LEU A 13 9.03 -14.45 7.70
CA LEU A 13 8.84 -15.88 7.39
C LEU A 13 9.97 -16.46 6.53
N VAL A 14 10.45 -15.71 5.54
CA VAL A 14 11.59 -16.13 4.71
C VAL A 14 12.88 -16.21 5.53
N ALA A 15 13.11 -15.27 6.44
CA ALA A 15 14.29 -15.30 7.33
C ALA A 15 14.29 -16.52 8.26
N VAL A 16 13.13 -16.94 8.77
CA VAL A 16 12.97 -18.14 9.60
C VAL A 16 13.19 -19.43 8.78
N LEU A 17 12.66 -19.49 7.56
CA LEU A 17 12.85 -20.63 6.65
C LEU A 17 14.33 -20.84 6.30
N VAL A 18 15.08 -19.76 6.05
CA VAL A 18 16.52 -19.84 5.76
C VAL A 18 17.32 -20.30 6.97
N HIS A 19 16.93 -19.93 8.20
CA HIS A 19 17.58 -20.43 9.42
C HIS A 19 17.26 -21.91 9.71
N SER A 20 16.10 -22.42 9.28
CA SER A 20 15.71 -23.82 9.54
C SER A 20 16.40 -24.88 8.65
N GLN A 21 17.09 -24.49 7.57
CA GLN A 21 17.73 -25.46 6.65
C GLN A 21 19.20 -25.76 6.99
N GLY A 22 19.74 -25.22 8.08
CA GLY A 22 21.18 -25.28 8.40
C GLY A 22 21.65 -26.37 9.37
N SER A 23 20.83 -27.36 9.75
CA SER A 23 21.23 -28.33 10.78
C SER A 23 20.82 -29.78 10.48
N GLY A 24 21.68 -30.49 9.76
CA GLY A 24 21.69 -31.95 9.60
C GLY A 24 22.69 -32.29 8.50
N GLY A 25 23.74 -33.08 8.66
CA GLY A 25 24.06 -34.18 9.57
C GLY A 25 24.68 -35.27 8.67
N GLY A 26 25.92 -35.70 8.93
CA GLY A 26 26.59 -36.63 8.02
C GLY A 26 27.90 -37.22 8.56
N SER A 27 27.80 -38.01 9.62
CA SER A 27 28.86 -38.92 10.09
C SER A 27 29.01 -40.11 9.14
N ARG A 28 30.23 -40.40 8.66
CA ARG A 28 30.64 -41.74 8.20
C ARG A 28 32.11 -41.97 8.55
N GLY A 29 32.34 -42.98 9.39
CA GLY A 29 33.66 -43.53 9.72
C GLY A 29 34.01 -44.78 8.90
N GLY A 30 35.20 -45.31 9.18
CA GLY A 30 35.80 -46.52 8.61
C GLY A 30 36.87 -46.16 7.56
N GLY A 31 38.08 -46.73 7.52
CA GLY A 31 38.69 -47.89 8.15
C GLY A 31 39.91 -48.28 7.28
N SER A 32 40.96 -48.78 7.91
CA SER A 32 42.34 -49.00 7.44
C SER A 32 42.57 -49.84 6.16
N ARG A 33 43.70 -49.61 5.44
CA ARG A 33 44.84 -50.55 5.20
C ARG A 33 45.65 -50.29 3.90
N GLY A 34 46.99 -50.41 4.01
CA GLY A 34 47.97 -50.81 2.96
C GLY A 34 48.34 -49.74 1.94
N GLY A 35 49.58 -49.52 1.49
CA GLY A 35 50.83 -50.27 1.56
C GLY A 35 51.54 -50.16 0.19
N GLY A 36 52.80 -49.71 0.15
CA GLY A 36 53.75 -50.05 -0.91
C GLY A 36 53.96 -49.11 -2.12
N SER A 37 55.07 -48.35 -2.07
CA SER A 37 56.21 -48.40 -3.01
C SER A 37 56.07 -48.08 -4.52
N ARG A 38 56.74 -46.99 -4.95
CA ARG A 38 57.88 -46.87 -5.91
C ARG A 38 57.77 -45.77 -6.98
N GLY A 39 58.87 -45.01 -7.08
CA GLY A 39 59.36 -44.28 -8.28
C GLY A 39 58.77 -42.87 -8.43
N GLY A 40 59.52 -41.79 -8.61
CA GLY A 40 60.95 -41.56 -8.83
C GLY A 40 61.08 -40.21 -9.56
N SER A 41 62.08 -39.40 -9.17
CA SER A 41 62.65 -38.24 -9.92
C SER A 41 61.72 -37.07 -10.30
N SER A 42 62.08 -35.78 -10.29
CA SER A 42 63.23 -35.01 -9.82
C SER A 42 62.99 -33.52 -10.17
N TYR A 43 63.69 -32.62 -9.47
CA TYR A 43 64.04 -31.22 -9.81
C TYR A 43 63.07 -30.06 -9.49
N ARG A 44 63.49 -29.35 -8.42
CA ARG A 44 63.61 -27.89 -8.21
C ARG A 44 63.00 -26.93 -9.25
N GLY A 45 62.21 -25.99 -8.75
CA GLY A 45 61.94 -24.70 -9.38
C GLY A 45 61.07 -23.81 -8.51
N SER A 46 61.70 -23.06 -7.59
CA SER A 46 61.08 -22.02 -6.77
C SER A 46 60.56 -20.87 -7.65
N THR A 47 59.31 -20.45 -7.48
CA THR A 47 58.95 -19.05 -7.14
C THR A 47 57.43 -18.82 -7.13
N ASN A 48 57.04 -17.93 -6.21
CA ASN A 48 55.77 -17.20 -6.12
C ASN A 48 54.59 -17.84 -5.37
N ARG A 49 54.42 -17.29 -4.16
CA ARG A 49 53.31 -17.42 -3.23
C ARG A 49 51.97 -17.12 -3.92
N GLY A 50 51.33 -18.15 -4.43
CA GLY A 50 49.87 -18.23 -4.52
C GLY A 50 49.43 -19.24 -3.49
N GLY A 51 49.02 -18.80 -2.30
CA GLY A 51 48.48 -19.69 -1.27
C GLY A 51 47.13 -20.24 -1.73
N SER A 52 47.14 -21.25 -2.60
CA SER A 52 45.97 -22.07 -2.88
C SER A 52 45.74 -22.91 -1.63
N CYS A 53 44.81 -22.44 -0.82
CA CYS A 53 44.26 -23.21 0.28
C CYS A 53 43.43 -24.38 -0.29
N GLN A 54 44.09 -25.38 -0.86
CA GLN A 54 43.50 -26.66 -1.24
C GLN A 54 43.43 -27.56 -0.01
N GLY A 55 42.56 -27.19 0.92
CA GLY A 55 42.20 -27.98 2.08
C GLY A 55 40.74 -27.73 2.43
N SER A 56 40.08 -28.71 3.05
CA SER A 56 38.67 -28.64 3.47
C SER A 56 38.30 -27.36 4.24
N GLN A 57 39.28 -26.71 4.86
CA GLN A 57 39.19 -25.41 5.53
C GLN A 57 38.85 -24.23 4.59
N CYS A 58 39.29 -24.23 3.32
CA CYS A 58 39.03 -23.11 2.40
C CYS A 58 37.71 -23.20 1.65
N ARG A 59 37.14 -24.41 1.58
CA ARG A 59 35.80 -24.61 1.04
C ARG A 59 34.74 -23.95 1.91
N LEU A 60 34.97 -23.90 3.23
CA LEU A 60 34.08 -23.23 4.19
C LEU A 60 34.14 -21.70 4.05
N ALA A 61 35.34 -21.13 3.87
CA ALA A 61 35.51 -19.68 3.67
C ALA A 61 34.84 -19.19 2.38
N GLY A 62 34.90 -19.98 1.29
CA GLY A 62 34.21 -19.67 0.04
C GLY A 62 32.68 -19.64 0.16
N ILE A 63 32.11 -20.55 0.97
CA ILE A 63 30.66 -20.60 1.21
C ILE A 63 30.19 -19.39 2.04
N ILE A 64 30.96 -18.99 3.06
CA ILE A 64 30.63 -17.83 3.91
C ILE A 64 30.75 -16.52 3.11
N ALA A 65 31.80 -16.39 2.28
CA ALA A 65 31.96 -15.20 1.44
C ALA A 65 30.83 -15.10 0.38
N GLY A 66 30.41 -16.23 -0.19
CA GLY A 66 29.33 -16.27 -1.18
C GLY A 66 27.96 -15.88 -0.60
N SER A 67 27.66 -16.27 0.66
CA SER A 67 26.37 -15.98 1.28
C SER A 67 26.18 -14.49 1.58
N VAL A 68 27.23 -13.81 2.03
CA VAL A 68 27.17 -12.36 2.34
C VAL A 68 26.94 -11.54 1.07
N ILE A 69 27.69 -11.85 0.00
CA ILE A 69 27.54 -11.17 -1.29
C ILE A 69 26.14 -11.42 -1.86
N GLY A 70 25.67 -12.69 -1.84
CA GLY A 70 24.33 -13.04 -2.30
C GLY A 70 23.22 -12.34 -1.50
N GLY A 71 23.38 -12.21 -0.18
CA GLY A 71 22.43 -11.52 0.68
C GLY A 71 22.31 -10.03 0.35
N ILE A 72 23.44 -9.35 0.11
CA ILE A 72 23.44 -7.92 -0.26
C ILE A 72 22.74 -7.70 -1.60
N PHE A 73 23.06 -8.50 -2.62
CA PHE A 73 22.40 -8.40 -3.93
C PHE A 73 20.89 -8.71 -3.85
N GLY A 74 20.51 -9.72 -3.06
CA GLY A 74 19.11 -10.05 -2.82
C GLY A 74 18.34 -8.90 -2.15
N LEU A 75 18.94 -8.28 -1.13
CA LEU A 75 18.34 -7.16 -0.42
C LEU A 75 18.18 -5.93 -1.32
N ILE A 76 19.18 -5.61 -2.14
CA ILE A 76 19.10 -4.52 -3.13
C ILE A 76 17.99 -4.80 -4.16
N ALA A 77 17.87 -6.03 -4.68
CA ALA A 77 16.82 -6.40 -5.61
C ALA A 77 15.42 -6.25 -5.00
N ILE A 78 15.22 -6.65 -3.74
CA ILE A 78 13.96 -6.48 -3.02
C ILE A 78 13.62 -5.00 -2.83
N ILE A 79 14.60 -4.16 -2.47
CA ILE A 79 14.39 -2.71 -2.34
C ILE A 79 13.97 -2.10 -3.67
N LEU A 80 14.68 -2.41 -4.75
CA LEU A 80 14.36 -1.90 -6.10
C LEU A 80 12.98 -2.38 -6.56
N LEU A 81 12.62 -3.63 -6.31
CA LEU A 81 11.31 -4.19 -6.66
C LEU A 81 10.20 -3.54 -5.83
N THR A 82 10.45 -3.27 -4.54
CA THR A 82 9.51 -2.54 -3.67
C THR A 82 9.30 -1.11 -4.18
N ILE A 83 10.37 -0.38 -4.51
CA ILE A 83 10.28 0.97 -5.09
C ILE A 83 9.55 0.94 -6.43
N PHE A 84 9.85 -0.03 -7.30
CA PHE A 84 9.20 -0.17 -8.59
C PHE A 84 7.71 -0.48 -8.45
N CYS A 85 7.33 -1.39 -7.53
CA CYS A 85 5.94 -1.68 -7.21
C CYS A 85 5.22 -0.47 -6.62
N CYS A 86 5.85 0.28 -5.70
CA CYS A 86 5.27 1.50 -5.14
C CYS A 86 5.09 2.61 -6.21
N ARG A 87 6.06 2.77 -7.11
CA ARG A 87 5.96 3.73 -8.23
C ARG A 87 4.91 3.31 -9.25
N ARG A 88 4.85 2.03 -9.61
CA ARG A 88 3.86 1.49 -10.54
C ARG A 88 2.45 1.52 -9.96
N TYR A 89 2.28 1.32 -8.65
CA TYR A 89 1.00 1.48 -7.98
C TYR A 89 0.55 2.94 -7.99
N ARG A 90 1.45 3.91 -7.71
CA ARG A 90 1.14 5.34 -7.86
C ARG A 90 0.79 5.75 -9.29
N ASN A 91 1.39 5.12 -10.31
CA ASN A 91 1.11 5.42 -11.72
C ASN A 91 -0.03 4.60 -12.34
N ARG A 92 -0.68 3.66 -11.63
CA ARG A 92 -1.75 2.82 -12.18
C ARG A 92 -3.18 3.31 -11.97
N SER A 93 -3.36 4.54 -11.52
CA SER A 93 -4.71 5.15 -11.40
C SER A 93 -5.15 5.91 -12.67
N THR A 94 -4.55 5.63 -13.82
CA THR A 94 -4.88 6.30 -15.09
C THR A 94 -4.95 5.27 -16.21
N GLU A 95 -6.04 4.52 -16.25
CA GLU A 95 -6.60 3.96 -17.50
C GLU A 95 -7.86 3.17 -17.14
N LEU A 96 -9.01 3.83 -17.20
CA LEU A 96 -10.29 3.14 -17.37
C LEU A 96 -11.19 4.02 -18.21
N HIS A 97 -11.25 3.64 -19.49
CA HIS A 97 -12.39 3.81 -20.38
C HIS A 97 -12.83 5.25 -20.71
N THR A 98 -12.04 5.95 -21.53
CA THR A 98 -12.61 6.94 -22.45
C THR A 98 -13.26 6.20 -23.62
N SER A 99 -14.57 6.04 -23.57
CA SER A 99 -15.35 5.70 -24.76
C SER A 99 -16.64 6.50 -24.79
N PHE A 100 -16.81 7.21 -25.91
CA PHE A 100 -18.04 7.78 -26.45
C PHE A 100 -18.62 9.02 -25.76
N VAL A 101 -18.29 10.21 -26.31
CA VAL A 101 -19.28 11.02 -27.04
C VAL A 101 -18.57 11.72 -28.19
N ASP A 102 -19.01 11.39 -29.39
CA ASP A 102 -18.71 12.07 -30.65
C ASP A 102 -19.82 13.09 -30.90
N LYS A 103 -19.49 14.38 -31.00
CA LYS A 103 -20.32 15.38 -31.71
C LYS A 103 -19.42 16.45 -32.32
N SER A 104 -19.25 16.31 -33.63
CA SER A 104 -18.97 17.37 -34.58
C SER A 104 -19.88 18.58 -34.35
N SER A 105 -19.29 19.78 -34.37
CA SER A 105 -19.83 20.99 -35.02
C SER A 105 -18.86 22.16 -34.83
N THR A 106 -18.24 22.52 -35.94
CA THR A 106 -17.71 23.82 -36.33
C THR A 106 -18.38 25.00 -35.60
N ASP A 107 -17.62 25.83 -34.89
CA ASP A 107 -17.50 27.26 -35.20
C ASP A 107 -16.38 27.90 -34.34
N GLY A 108 -15.41 28.52 -35.02
CA GLY A 108 -14.30 29.20 -34.38
C GLY A 108 -14.67 30.65 -34.09
N ARG A 109 -15.17 30.95 -32.89
CA ARG A 109 -15.24 32.32 -32.36
C ARG A 109 -15.09 32.31 -30.83
N ASN A 110 -14.08 33.05 -30.36
CA ASN A 110 -13.85 33.55 -29.00
C ASN A 110 -14.96 33.23 -27.98
N ARG A 111 -14.86 32.10 -27.30
CA ARG A 111 -15.48 31.93 -25.98
C ARG A 111 -14.38 32.04 -24.95
N THR A 112 -14.33 33.17 -24.26
CA THR A 112 -13.95 33.23 -22.85
C THR A 112 -14.86 32.26 -22.10
N TYR A 113 -14.49 30.98 -22.08
CA TYR A 113 -15.03 30.01 -21.15
C TYR A 113 -14.50 30.37 -19.75
N GLN A 114 -15.04 31.42 -19.16
CA GLN A 114 -15.32 31.39 -17.73
C GLN A 114 -16.49 30.42 -17.58
N THR A 115 -16.18 29.12 -17.68
CA THR A 115 -17.08 28.08 -17.24
C THR A 115 -17.25 28.35 -15.75
N TYR A 116 -18.45 28.76 -15.36
CA TYR A 116 -18.94 28.58 -14.00
C TYR A 116 -18.97 27.07 -13.75
N GLU A 117 -17.81 26.46 -13.55
CA GLU A 117 -17.75 25.19 -12.83
C GLU A 117 -18.23 25.58 -11.44
N GLU A 118 -19.47 25.20 -11.12
CA GLU A 118 -19.97 25.32 -9.77
C GLU A 118 -18.96 24.67 -8.86
N ASP A 119 -18.36 25.49 -8.03
CA ASP A 119 -17.34 25.06 -7.12
C ASP A 119 -17.95 24.11 -6.10
N CYS A 120 -17.78 22.80 -6.34
CA CYS A 120 -18.37 21.76 -5.52
C CYS A 120 -17.66 21.59 -4.17
N PHE A 121 -16.46 22.16 -3.99
CA PHE A 121 -15.67 22.05 -2.76
C PHE A 121 -15.87 23.28 -1.86
N LYS A 122 -17.05 23.36 -1.25
CA LYS A 122 -17.48 24.47 -0.39
C LYS A 122 -17.22 24.20 1.08
N ASN A 123 -16.65 25.19 1.76
CA ASN A 123 -16.54 25.19 3.22
C ASN A 123 -17.92 25.35 3.85
N GLY A 124 -18.19 24.65 4.94
CA GLY A 124 -19.41 24.83 5.72
C GLY A 124 -20.04 23.52 6.13
N ASP A 125 -21.36 23.54 6.27
CA ASP A 125 -22.15 22.40 6.70
C ASP A 125 -22.59 21.55 5.51
N TRP A 126 -22.48 20.25 5.71
CA TRP A 126 -22.78 19.21 4.75
C TRP A 126 -23.74 18.20 5.37
N GLN A 127 -24.58 17.61 4.53
CA GLN A 127 -25.45 16.52 4.88
C GLN A 127 -24.91 15.24 4.26
N SER A 128 -24.64 14.24 5.10
CA SER A 128 -24.27 12.90 4.65
C SER A 128 -25.38 11.90 4.86
N ARG A 129 -25.47 10.91 3.97
CA ARG A 129 -26.24 9.69 4.22
C ARG A 129 -25.50 8.48 3.69
N TYR A 130 -25.70 7.34 4.31
CA TYR A 130 -25.05 6.09 3.93
C TYR A 130 -26.01 4.93 3.98
N TYR A 131 -25.75 3.93 3.15
CA TYR A 131 -26.53 2.70 3.12
C TYR A 131 -25.83 1.65 4.00
N GLN A 132 -26.53 1.08 4.97
CA GLN A 132 -25.99 0.03 5.84
C GLN A 132 -27.14 -0.86 6.31
N TYR A 133 -26.91 -2.17 6.35
CA TYR A 133 -27.93 -3.16 6.75
C TYR A 133 -29.24 -3.08 5.94
N GLY A 134 -29.13 -2.78 4.64
CA GLY A 134 -30.29 -2.74 3.75
C GLY A 134 -31.17 -1.50 3.91
N GLN A 135 -30.70 -0.45 4.60
CA GLN A 135 -31.44 0.80 4.77
C GLN A 135 -30.52 2.02 4.66
N TRP A 136 -31.11 3.15 4.27
CA TRP A 136 -30.44 4.45 4.30
C TRP A 136 -30.46 5.05 5.71
N HIS A 137 -29.30 5.52 6.16
CA HIS A 137 -29.13 6.25 7.41
C HIS A 137 -28.77 7.70 7.11
N GLY A 138 -29.42 8.63 7.81
CA GLY A 138 -29.26 10.07 7.62
C GLY A 138 -30.52 10.75 7.06
N PRO A 139 -30.44 12.05 6.71
CA PRO A 139 -29.21 12.85 6.65
C PRO A 139 -28.62 13.17 8.02
N HIS A 140 -27.29 13.08 8.12
CA HIS A 140 -26.49 13.48 9.27
C HIS A 140 -25.68 14.73 8.92
N ARG A 141 -25.55 15.67 9.87
CA ARG A 141 -24.81 16.91 9.65
C ARG A 141 -23.34 16.73 9.98
N MET A 142 -22.47 17.28 9.14
CA MET A 142 -21.04 17.41 9.39
C MET A 142 -20.54 18.74 8.84
N SER A 143 -19.46 19.27 9.41
CA SER A 143 -18.78 20.45 8.90
C SER A 143 -17.51 20.03 8.18
N LEU A 144 -17.28 20.57 6.98
CA LEU A 144 -16.08 20.35 6.18
C LEU A 144 -15.38 21.67 5.85
N ILE A 145 -14.06 21.66 5.94
CA ILE A 145 -13.16 22.77 5.61
C ILE A 145 -12.17 22.26 4.56
N PHE A 146 -12.23 22.84 3.37
CA PHE A 146 -11.38 22.55 2.23
C PHE A 146 -10.23 23.56 2.15
N ASP A 147 -9.00 23.06 2.29
CA ASP A 147 -7.78 23.78 1.99
C ASP A 147 -7.35 23.49 0.55
N ARG A 148 -7.59 24.45 -0.34
CA ARG A 148 -7.21 24.36 -1.77
C ARG A 148 -5.72 24.38 -2.02
N ALA A 149 -4.95 25.05 -1.16
CA ALA A 149 -3.51 25.11 -1.33
C ALA A 149 -2.87 23.74 -1.02
N ALA A 150 -3.41 23.04 -0.01
CA ALA A 150 -2.94 21.73 0.39
C ALA A 150 -3.66 20.55 -0.31
N SER A 151 -4.76 20.80 -1.03
CA SER A 151 -5.68 19.77 -1.53
C SER A 151 -6.15 18.83 -0.41
N GLN A 152 -6.42 19.41 0.77
CA GLN A 152 -6.81 18.71 1.98
C GLN A 152 -8.19 19.14 2.44
N VAL A 153 -8.91 18.21 3.07
CA VAL A 153 -10.19 18.47 3.71
C VAL A 153 -10.15 17.97 5.14
N THR A 154 -10.64 18.80 6.06
CA THR A 154 -10.80 18.45 7.46
C THR A 154 -12.23 18.69 7.88
N GLY A 155 -12.65 18.07 8.98
CA GLY A 155 -14.02 18.26 9.44
C GLY A 155 -14.37 17.50 10.70
N LYS A 156 -15.63 17.60 11.08
CA LYS A 156 -16.22 16.90 12.22
C LYS A 156 -17.72 16.76 12.06
N GLY A 157 -18.30 15.78 12.72
CA GLY A 157 -19.74 15.59 12.74
C GLY A 157 -20.14 14.54 13.76
N TYR A 158 -21.41 14.17 13.71
CA TYR A 158 -21.96 13.10 14.52
C TYR A 158 -23.05 12.35 13.73
N ASP A 159 -23.22 11.08 14.03
CA ASP A 159 -24.36 10.27 13.57
C ASP A 159 -24.77 9.26 14.65
N HIS A 160 -25.51 8.22 14.28
CA HIS A 160 -25.94 7.20 15.24
C HIS A 160 -24.80 6.31 15.75
N VAL A 161 -23.73 6.14 14.97
CA VAL A 161 -22.56 5.38 15.40
C VAL A 161 -21.82 6.19 16.46
N GLY A 162 -21.60 7.49 16.24
CA GLY A 162 -21.08 8.39 17.27
C GLY A 162 -20.50 9.69 16.72
N ASP A 163 -19.74 10.37 17.56
CA ASP A 163 -19.00 11.56 17.18
C ASP A 163 -17.78 11.17 16.35
N PHE A 164 -17.42 11.99 15.36
CA PHE A 164 -16.29 11.70 14.50
C PHE A 164 -15.56 12.95 14.02
N THR A 165 -14.28 12.76 13.68
CA THR A 165 -13.47 13.70 12.90
C THR A 165 -13.30 13.22 11.47
N ILE A 166 -13.00 14.16 10.56
CA ILE A 166 -12.73 13.90 9.15
C ILE A 166 -11.35 14.45 8.82
N ASP A 167 -10.54 13.63 8.15
CA ASP A 167 -9.30 14.01 7.47
C ASP A 167 -9.30 13.42 6.06
N GLY A 168 -8.90 14.18 5.05
CA GLY A 168 -8.98 13.70 3.68
C GLY A 168 -8.25 14.55 2.66
N THR A 169 -8.39 14.17 1.40
CA THR A 169 -7.89 14.89 0.24
C THR A 169 -8.96 15.04 -0.82
N PHE A 170 -8.80 16.04 -1.68
CA PHE A 170 -9.70 16.25 -2.81
C PHE A 170 -8.94 16.66 -4.07
N SER A 171 -9.58 16.49 -5.22
CA SER A 171 -9.06 16.87 -6.53
C SER A 171 -10.12 17.66 -7.27
N VAL A 172 -9.83 18.94 -7.53
CA VAL A 172 -10.72 19.83 -8.31
C VAL A 172 -10.90 19.30 -9.72
N GLU A 173 -9.79 18.96 -10.39
CA GLU A 173 -9.77 18.41 -11.76
C GLU A 173 -10.65 17.16 -11.91
N LYS A 174 -10.61 16.26 -10.93
CA LYS A 174 -11.38 15.00 -10.96
C LYS A 174 -12.75 15.11 -10.31
N GLN A 175 -13.05 16.26 -9.71
CA GLN A 175 -14.20 16.47 -8.84
C GLN A 175 -14.40 15.29 -7.87
N HIS A 176 -13.31 14.88 -7.23
CA HIS A 176 -13.23 13.66 -6.42
C HIS A 176 -12.74 13.99 -5.01
N ILE A 177 -13.25 13.28 -4.00
CA ILE A 177 -12.89 13.45 -2.60
C ILE A 177 -12.68 12.08 -1.93
N THR A 178 -11.63 11.98 -1.12
CA THR A 178 -11.39 10.84 -0.24
C THR A 178 -11.35 11.32 1.19
N LEU A 179 -12.22 10.78 2.04
CA LEU A 179 -12.32 11.11 3.45
C LEU A 179 -11.93 9.90 4.31
N THR A 180 -11.29 10.17 5.43
CA THR A 180 -11.10 9.23 6.53
C THR A 180 -11.89 9.77 7.70
N LYS A 181 -12.96 9.06 8.04
CA LYS A 181 -13.81 9.34 9.19
C LYS A 181 -13.32 8.53 10.37
N THR A 182 -12.99 9.18 11.48
CA THR A 182 -12.50 8.52 12.69
C THR A 182 -13.49 8.74 13.83
N TYR A 183 -14.11 7.67 14.32
CA TYR A 183 -15.07 7.77 15.42
C TYR A 183 -14.35 7.90 16.77
N ALA A 184 -14.89 8.75 17.64
CA ALA A 184 -14.45 8.88 19.02
C ALA A 184 -15.04 7.76 19.87
N LEU A 185 -14.17 6.95 20.48
CA LEU A 185 -14.58 5.85 21.36
C LEU A 185 -15.42 6.36 22.53
N GLY A 186 -16.50 5.64 22.86
CA GLY A 186 -17.39 5.98 23.98
C GLY A 186 -18.52 6.96 23.64
N THR A 187 -18.75 7.24 22.36
CA THR A 187 -19.86 8.08 21.87
C THR A 187 -20.83 7.23 21.03
N GLY A 188 -22.10 7.66 20.93
CA GLY A 188 -23.11 6.98 20.12
C GLY A 188 -23.40 5.52 20.51
N ASP A 189 -23.59 4.65 19.53
CA ASP A 189 -23.90 3.23 19.77
C ASP A 189 -22.65 2.42 20.13
N ALA A 190 -22.58 1.99 21.39
CA ALA A 190 -21.49 1.16 21.90
C ALA A 190 -21.34 -0.22 21.22
N LYS A 191 -22.36 -0.69 20.49
CA LYS A 191 -22.30 -1.95 19.73
C LYS A 191 -21.64 -1.79 18.37
N GLU A 192 -21.58 -0.57 17.84
CA GLU A 192 -20.99 -0.28 16.52
C GLU A 192 -19.71 0.56 16.64
N ASN A 193 -19.65 1.47 17.62
CA ASN A 193 -18.53 2.38 17.80
C ASN A 193 -17.39 1.79 18.63
N PHE A 194 -16.48 1.15 17.91
CA PHE A 194 -15.21 0.67 18.45
C PHE A 194 -14.04 1.67 18.29
N GLY A 195 -14.32 2.97 18.11
CA GLY A 195 -13.28 3.98 17.85
C GLY A 195 -12.55 3.76 16.52
N HIS A 196 -13.27 3.23 15.53
CA HIS A 196 -12.70 2.77 14.26
C HIS A 196 -12.72 3.86 13.19
N THR A 197 -12.00 3.59 12.09
CA THR A 197 -11.95 4.47 10.92
C THR A 197 -12.78 3.92 9.77
N VAL A 198 -13.46 4.81 9.05
CA VAL A 198 -14.18 4.53 7.81
C VAL A 198 -13.58 5.36 6.69
N THR A 199 -13.17 4.72 5.60
CA THR A 199 -12.76 5.42 4.37
C THR A 199 -13.99 5.71 3.52
N VAL A 200 -14.09 6.90 2.97
CA VAL A 200 -15.17 7.31 2.08
C VAL A 200 -14.56 7.87 0.79
N GLU A 201 -14.97 7.36 -0.36
CA GLU A 201 -14.50 7.79 -1.68
C GLU A 201 -15.71 8.22 -2.52
N LEU A 202 -15.71 9.47 -2.97
CA LEU A 202 -16.86 10.08 -3.66
C LEU A 202 -16.43 10.87 -4.89
N THR A 203 -17.32 10.93 -5.88
CA THR A 203 -17.21 11.76 -7.07
C THR A 203 -18.40 12.70 -7.15
N TRP A 204 -18.19 13.92 -7.62
CA TRP A 204 -19.26 14.89 -7.82
C TRP A 204 -20.23 14.41 -8.90
N ASN A 205 -21.51 14.43 -8.58
CA ASN A 205 -22.60 14.21 -9.51
C ASN A 205 -23.29 15.56 -9.76
N SER A 206 -22.98 16.18 -10.91
CA SER A 206 -23.52 17.49 -11.28
C SER A 206 -25.04 17.49 -11.49
N SER A 207 -25.62 16.38 -11.96
CA SER A 207 -27.07 16.24 -12.15
C SER A 207 -27.84 16.26 -10.83
N HIS A 208 -27.21 15.80 -9.74
CA HIS A 208 -27.81 15.75 -8.41
C HIS A 208 -27.27 16.82 -7.45
N ALA A 209 -26.28 17.60 -7.88
CA ALA A 209 -25.55 18.58 -7.05
C ALA A 209 -25.07 18.00 -5.71
N ARG A 210 -24.47 16.81 -5.74
CA ARG A 210 -23.90 16.12 -4.56
C ARG A 210 -22.73 15.21 -4.93
N PHE A 211 -21.92 14.88 -3.94
CA PHE A 211 -20.94 13.81 -4.05
C PHE A 211 -21.58 12.45 -3.78
N GLU A 212 -21.27 11.46 -4.60
CA GLU A 212 -21.79 10.10 -4.51
C GLU A 212 -20.63 9.09 -4.63
N GLY A 213 -20.72 7.98 -3.91
CA GLY A 213 -19.70 6.94 -3.95
C GLY A 213 -19.90 5.90 -2.89
N LYS A 214 -18.82 5.49 -2.21
CA LYS A 214 -18.85 4.41 -1.23
C LYS A 214 -18.15 4.77 0.06
N TRP A 215 -18.62 4.16 1.14
CA TRP A 215 -17.86 4.00 2.37
C TRP A 215 -17.27 2.59 2.45
N LEU A 216 -16.15 2.45 3.16
CA LEU A 216 -15.45 1.20 3.42
C LEU A 216 -14.98 1.20 4.87
N VAL A 217 -15.29 0.12 5.59
CA VAL A 217 -14.77 -0.13 6.93
C VAL A 217 -14.08 -1.49 6.99
N GLN A 218 -12.96 -1.54 7.70
CA GLN A 218 -12.24 -2.77 7.95
C GLN A 218 -11.69 -2.77 9.38
N THR A 219 -12.34 -3.51 10.26
CA THR A 219 -11.91 -3.74 11.64
C THR A 219 -11.74 -5.25 11.88
N ASN A 220 -11.33 -5.63 13.09
CA ASN A 220 -11.30 -7.04 13.51
C ASN A 220 -12.70 -7.63 13.72
N HIS A 221 -13.70 -6.78 13.96
CA HIS A 221 -15.07 -7.21 14.28
C HIS A 221 -16.01 -7.14 13.08
N TYR A 222 -15.74 -6.23 12.16
CA TYR A 222 -16.63 -5.91 11.06
C TYR A 222 -15.85 -5.45 9.82
N ARG A 223 -16.31 -5.90 8.66
CA ARG A 223 -15.87 -5.43 7.36
C ARG A 223 -17.10 -5.20 6.50
N GLY A 224 -17.17 -4.04 5.85
CA GLY A 224 -18.31 -3.66 5.03
C GLY A 224 -17.94 -2.53 4.07
N GLU A 225 -18.65 -2.46 2.96
CA GLU A 225 -18.67 -1.32 2.08
C GLU A 225 -20.06 -1.16 1.50
N ASP A 226 -20.51 0.06 1.29
CA ASP A 226 -21.76 0.35 0.59
C ASP A 226 -21.83 1.83 0.18
N LYS A 227 -22.97 2.26 -0.34
CA LYS A 227 -23.21 3.60 -0.86
C LYS A 227 -23.08 4.68 0.20
N PHE A 228 -22.50 5.81 -0.20
CA PHE A 228 -22.41 7.04 0.59
C PHE A 228 -22.74 8.23 -0.29
N GLU A 229 -23.43 9.21 0.27
CA GLU A 229 -23.72 10.49 -0.37
C GLU A 229 -23.40 11.65 0.55
N LEU A 230 -22.93 12.74 -0.04
CA LEU A 230 -22.56 13.96 0.64
C LEU A 230 -23.07 15.17 -0.16
N LYS A 231 -24.02 15.92 0.41
CA LYS A 231 -24.65 17.09 -0.21
C LYS A 231 -24.30 18.35 0.57
N PHE A 232 -23.90 19.41 -0.11
CA PHE A 232 -23.67 20.71 0.55
C PHE A 232 -25.01 21.24 1.04
N GLY A 233 -25.06 21.73 2.27
CA GLY A 233 -26.31 22.14 2.91
C GLY A 233 -27.10 23.18 2.08
N ASP A 234 -28.42 23.03 2.09
CA ASP A 234 -29.39 24.09 1.81
C ASP A 234 -29.74 24.82 3.11
#